data_AF-A0A1W9THI2-F1
#
_entry.id   AF-A0A1W9THI2-F1
#
_cell.length_a   1.000
_cell.length_b   1.000
_cell.length_c   1.000
_cell.angle_alpha   90.00
_cell.angle_beta   90.00
_cell.angle_gamma   90.00
#
_symmetry.space_group_name_H-M   'P 1'
#
loop_
_entity.id
_entity.type
_entity.pdbx_description
1 polymer ?
#
loop_
_entity_poly.entity_id
_entity_poly.type
_entity_poly.pdbx_seq_one_letter_code
_entity_poly.pdbx_strand_id
1 'polypeptide(L)'
;MKRIVVFIIIIIIALSLFAQKNLLLLYKKSEQYGEFMFKYHVIPILEKYDINYELKNVEEMNYYRINNNRYFGVISWYYSPTLENSHLYLRQLSNFVGNGGFFFFFNNLGVTSDIREINNLLNKIGMHYLYGYNELNNYQIKFNQDFFITRPSTKGQMPVEKYVVFGCDDDILLSYKSEETTYPMIILSDNGGGAIFNSFLDDSGNIIINMKKIILKLINQTVGIQNKALIIKTKFDDERFLKSQNELKKVFEYAKINYTFINVDDFYNMSFIDLLPYKYIIWNTNSEYVETKTIKRFIQNGGAFIFATFLSKIQRTEIL
;
A
#
# COMPACT_ATOMS: atom_id res chain seq x y z
N MET A 1 45.43 -5.69 -8.92
CA MET A 1 44.77 -4.51 -8.31
C MET A 1 43.56 -4.00 -9.09
N LYS A 2 43.65 -3.63 -10.39
CA LYS A 2 42.51 -3.10 -11.17
C LYS A 2 41.24 -3.97 -11.16
N ARG A 3 41.37 -5.30 -11.28
CA ARG A 3 40.23 -6.24 -11.26
C ARG A 3 39.51 -6.32 -9.89
N ILE A 4 40.26 -6.18 -8.79
CA ILE A 4 39.70 -6.20 -7.43
C ILE A 4 38.92 -4.91 -7.16
N VAL A 5 39.41 -3.77 -7.62
CA VAL A 5 38.71 -2.47 -7.50
C VAL A 5 37.38 -2.49 -8.28
N VAL A 6 37.38 -3.01 -9.50
CA VAL A 6 36.16 -3.16 -10.30
C VAL A 6 35.16 -4.10 -9.63
N PHE A 7 35.63 -5.22 -9.05
CA PHE A 7 34.78 -6.16 -8.33
C PHE A 7 34.13 -5.53 -7.08
N ILE A 8 34.88 -4.75 -6.31
CA ILE A 8 34.36 -4.00 -5.15
C ILE A 8 33.33 -2.96 -5.59
N ILE A 9 33.57 -2.23 -6.68
CA ILE A 9 32.62 -1.26 -7.23
C ILE A 9 31.31 -1.95 -7.66
N ILE A 10 31.38 -3.09 -8.33
CA ILE A 10 30.19 -3.87 -8.73
C ILE A 10 29.42 -4.36 -7.51
N ILE A 11 30.11 -4.82 -6.45
CA ILE A 11 29.47 -5.23 -5.19
C ILE A 11 28.77 -4.03 -4.53
N ILE A 12 29.41 -2.87 -4.46
CA ILE A 12 28.82 -1.65 -3.87
C ILE A 12 27.59 -1.19 -4.66
N ILE A 13 27.68 -1.20 -6.00
CA ILE A 13 26.56 -0.86 -6.89
C ILE A 13 25.42 -1.87 -6.71
N ALA A 14 25.73 -3.17 -6.69
CA ALA A 14 24.73 -4.21 -6.43
C ALA A 14 24.06 -4.02 -5.06
N LEU A 15 24.82 -3.76 -4.00
CA LEU A 15 24.28 -3.50 -2.66
C LEU A 15 23.36 -2.28 -2.62
N SER A 16 23.68 -1.20 -3.37
CA SER A 16 22.80 -0.03 -3.47
C SER A 16 21.52 -0.30 -4.27
N LEU A 17 21.57 -1.17 -5.28
CA LEU A 17 20.42 -1.55 -6.11
C LEU A 17 19.47 -2.51 -5.38
N PHE A 18 19.98 -3.25 -4.38
CA PHE A 18 19.20 -4.17 -3.55
C PHE A 18 18.89 -3.61 -2.15
N ALA A 19 19.12 -2.32 -1.90
CA ALA A 19 18.76 -1.70 -0.62
C ALA A 19 17.24 -1.80 -0.42
N GLN A 20 16.83 -2.63 0.54
CA GLN A 20 15.43 -2.81 0.89
C GLN A 20 14.90 -1.51 1.51
N LYS A 21 13.85 -0.95 0.91
CA LYS A 21 13.10 0.19 1.48
C LYS A 21 12.68 -0.14 2.91
N ASN A 22 12.63 0.86 3.78
CA ASN A 22 12.24 0.65 5.18
C ASN A 22 10.71 0.68 5.34
N LEU A 23 10.19 0.02 6.35
CA LEU A 23 8.86 0.32 6.88
C LEU A 23 8.97 1.49 7.85
N LEU A 24 8.22 2.57 7.64
CA LEU A 24 8.23 3.70 8.57
C LEU A 24 7.20 3.46 9.69
N LEU A 25 7.67 3.43 10.92
CA LEU A 25 6.82 3.35 12.12
C LEU A 25 6.76 4.74 12.77
N LEU A 26 5.58 5.32 12.83
CA LEU A 26 5.36 6.68 13.34
C LEU A 26 4.63 6.66 14.67
N TYR A 27 5.26 7.25 15.67
CA TYR A 27 4.66 7.46 16.99
C TYR A 27 4.74 8.94 17.37
N LYS A 28 3.96 9.34 18.38
CA LYS A 28 4.01 10.69 18.94
C LYS A 28 4.78 10.67 20.26
N LYS A 29 5.90 11.39 20.33
CA LYS A 29 6.77 11.38 21.52
C LYS A 29 6.09 11.98 22.73
N SER A 30 5.22 12.98 22.55
CA SER A 30 4.43 13.55 23.64
C SER A 30 3.53 12.53 24.37
N GLU A 31 3.19 11.41 23.73
CA GLU A 31 2.30 10.39 24.29
C GLU A 31 3.07 9.24 24.93
N GLN A 32 4.29 8.96 24.46
CA GLN A 32 5.14 7.79 24.77
C GLN A 32 4.50 6.41 24.49
N TYR A 33 3.17 6.34 24.35
CA TYR A 33 2.35 5.16 24.15
C TYR A 33 2.67 4.42 22.85
N GLY A 34 2.63 5.11 21.71
CA GLY A 34 2.84 4.49 20.40
C GLY A 34 4.23 3.84 20.26
N GLU A 35 5.25 4.45 20.86
CA GLU A 35 6.63 3.92 20.83
C GLU A 35 6.70 2.54 21.49
N PHE A 36 6.11 2.38 22.68
CA PHE A 36 6.06 1.10 23.38
C PHE A 36 5.23 0.08 22.60
N MET A 37 4.08 0.50 22.05
CA MET A 37 3.24 -0.41 21.26
C MET A 37 3.99 -0.99 20.05
N PHE A 38 4.76 -0.18 19.33
CA PHE A 38 5.61 -0.70 18.24
C PHE A 38 6.68 -1.67 18.77
N LYS A 39 7.39 -1.30 19.84
CA LYS A 39 8.48 -2.13 20.41
C LYS A 39 8.00 -3.50 20.88
N TYR A 40 6.79 -3.60 21.44
CA TYR A 40 6.27 -4.86 21.97
C TYR A 40 5.48 -5.68 20.96
N HIS A 41 4.81 -5.06 19.99
CA HIS A 41 3.83 -5.77 19.15
C HIS A 41 4.14 -5.79 17.66
N VAL A 42 4.98 -4.89 17.15
CA VAL A 42 5.26 -4.79 15.70
C VAL A 42 6.72 -5.11 15.40
N ILE A 43 7.66 -4.44 16.07
CA ILE A 43 9.10 -4.59 15.84
C ILE A 43 9.57 -6.05 15.94
N PRO A 44 9.17 -6.85 16.96
CA PRO A 44 9.59 -8.25 17.05
C PRO A 44 9.13 -9.10 15.86
N ILE A 45 8.00 -8.73 15.23
CA ILE A 45 7.51 -9.37 14.01
C ILE A 45 8.39 -8.97 12.83
N LEU A 46 8.70 -7.68 12.68
CA LEU A 46 9.54 -7.20 11.59
C LEU A 46 10.94 -7.80 11.65
N GLU A 47 11.56 -7.83 12.83
CA GLU A 47 12.88 -8.45 13.06
C GLU A 47 12.85 -9.95 12.75
N LYS A 48 11.79 -10.66 13.16
CA LYS A 48 11.63 -12.09 12.87
C LYS A 48 11.54 -12.40 11.36
N TYR A 49 11.08 -11.44 10.56
CA TYR A 49 10.88 -11.60 9.12
C TYR A 49 11.94 -10.85 8.29
N ASP A 50 13.02 -10.38 8.92
CA ASP A 50 14.10 -9.60 8.27
C ASP A 50 13.57 -8.40 7.48
N ILE A 51 12.61 -7.68 8.05
CA ILE A 51 12.00 -6.50 7.44
C ILE A 51 12.65 -5.25 8.03
N ASN A 52 13.37 -4.50 7.19
CA ASN A 52 13.94 -3.23 7.61
C ASN A 52 12.85 -2.23 8.00
N TYR A 53 13.07 -1.52 9.10
CA TYR A 53 12.14 -0.51 9.58
C TYR A 53 12.88 0.70 10.17
N GLU A 54 12.15 1.81 10.27
CA GLU A 54 12.62 3.03 10.92
C GLU A 54 11.53 3.52 11.87
N LEU A 55 11.86 3.62 13.16
CA LEU A 55 10.97 4.16 14.18
C LEU A 55 11.24 5.65 14.34
N LYS A 56 10.22 6.50 14.16
CA LYS A 56 10.35 7.96 14.23
C LYS A 56 9.23 8.63 15.00
N ASN A 57 9.62 9.64 15.76
CA ASN A 57 8.69 10.62 16.31
C ASN A 57 8.14 11.48 15.18
N VAL A 58 6.82 11.49 14.99
CA VAL A 58 6.14 12.28 13.96
C VAL A 58 6.29 13.78 14.21
N GLU A 59 6.35 14.23 15.46
CA GLU A 59 6.36 15.66 15.84
C GLU A 59 7.67 16.37 15.46
N GLU A 60 8.75 15.61 15.33
CA GLU A 60 10.09 16.12 14.99
C GLU A 60 10.48 15.78 13.53
N MET A 61 9.59 15.15 12.77
CA MET A 61 9.89 14.64 11.43
C MET A 61 9.63 15.68 10.35
N ASN A 62 10.57 15.81 9.40
CA ASN A 62 10.27 16.45 8.13
C ASN A 62 9.40 15.53 7.26
N TYR A 63 8.11 15.85 7.12
CA TYR A 63 7.14 15.03 6.39
C TYR A 63 7.47 14.81 4.91
N TYR A 64 8.22 15.71 4.26
CA TYR A 64 8.67 15.52 2.87
C TYR A 64 9.60 14.31 2.69
N ARG A 65 10.13 13.76 3.79
CA ARG A 65 10.92 12.52 3.78
C ARG A 65 10.07 11.26 3.72
N ILE A 66 8.76 11.35 3.90
CA ILE A 66 7.83 10.24 3.72
C ILE A 66 7.60 10.07 2.20
N ASN A 67 8.43 9.24 1.56
CA ASN A 67 8.35 9.00 0.12
C ASN A 67 8.73 7.55 -0.23
N ASN A 68 8.30 7.13 -1.42
CA ASN A 68 8.43 5.77 -1.91
C ASN A 68 9.87 5.40 -2.33
N ASN A 69 10.81 6.35 -2.35
CA ASN A 69 12.22 6.04 -2.58
C ASN A 69 12.86 5.44 -1.31
N ARG A 70 12.38 5.84 -0.14
CA ARG A 70 12.91 5.42 1.16
C ARG A 70 12.05 4.39 1.87
N TYR A 71 10.73 4.53 1.77
CA TYR A 71 9.79 3.69 2.51
C TYR A 71 8.86 2.93 1.56
N PHE A 72 8.44 1.73 1.93
CA PHE A 72 7.42 0.97 1.19
C PHE A 72 6.05 1.01 1.86
N GLY A 73 6.02 1.28 3.17
CA GLY A 73 4.78 1.44 3.92
C GLY A 73 4.99 2.37 5.11
N VAL A 74 3.87 2.85 5.65
CA VAL A 74 3.85 3.63 6.88
C VAL A 74 2.83 2.99 7.82
N ILE A 75 3.22 2.74 9.06
CA ILE A 75 2.30 2.38 10.14
C ILE A 75 2.39 3.45 11.21
N SER A 76 1.26 4.04 11.57
CA SER A 76 1.18 5.02 12.65
C SER A 76 0.41 4.49 13.85
N TRP A 77 0.80 4.92 15.04
CA TRP A 77 0.09 4.58 16.27
C TRP A 77 0.05 5.79 17.20
N TYR A 78 -1.12 6.42 17.27
CA TYR A 78 -1.33 7.65 18.04
C TYR A 78 -2.55 7.52 18.93
N TYR A 79 -2.48 8.09 20.13
CA TYR A 79 -3.62 8.15 21.03
C TYR A 79 -4.48 9.38 20.78
N SER A 80 -3.87 10.57 20.65
CA SER A 80 -4.56 11.84 20.51
C SER A 80 -4.80 12.20 19.04
N PRO A 81 -5.86 12.97 18.74
CA PRO A 81 -6.14 13.41 17.39
C PRO A 81 -5.37 14.70 17.02
N THR A 82 -4.32 15.10 17.74
CA THR A 82 -3.71 16.42 17.55
C THR A 82 -2.27 16.31 17.10
N LEU A 83 -1.93 16.95 15.97
CA LEU A 83 -0.57 17.03 15.46
C LEU A 83 -0.35 18.40 14.82
N GLU A 84 0.78 19.01 15.15
CA GLU A 84 1.19 20.25 14.51
C GLU A 84 1.46 20.02 13.01
N ASN A 85 1.05 20.97 12.17
CA ASN A 85 1.18 20.86 10.71
C ASN A 85 0.49 19.61 10.11
N SER A 86 -0.63 19.19 10.71
CA SER A 86 -1.43 18.03 10.30
C SER A 86 -1.77 17.99 8.80
N HIS A 87 -2.05 19.14 8.18
CA HIS A 87 -2.34 19.24 6.76
C HIS A 87 -1.16 18.83 5.87
N LEU A 88 0.08 19.19 6.25
CA LEU A 88 1.28 18.76 5.51
C LEU A 88 1.50 17.26 5.68
N TYR A 89 1.33 16.74 6.89
CA TYR A 89 1.42 15.32 7.18
C TYR A 89 0.44 14.50 6.32
N LEU A 90 -0.84 14.88 6.32
CA LEU A 90 -1.88 14.22 5.52
C LEU A 90 -1.59 14.27 4.02
N ARG A 91 -1.17 15.42 3.50
CA ARG A 91 -0.80 15.56 2.08
C ARG A 91 0.36 14.67 1.70
N GLN A 92 1.39 14.58 2.55
CA GLN A 92 2.53 13.71 2.27
C GLN A 92 2.16 12.23 2.33
N LEU A 93 1.36 11.80 3.30
CA LEU A 93 0.82 10.44 3.32
C LEU A 93 -0.05 10.16 2.09
N SER A 94 -0.91 11.11 1.69
CA SER A 94 -1.78 10.96 0.52
C SER A 94 -0.96 10.80 -0.77
N ASN A 95 0.11 11.59 -0.94
CA ASN A 95 1.05 11.44 -2.04
C ASN A 95 1.80 10.11 -1.99
N PHE A 96 2.29 9.73 -0.80
CA PHE A 96 3.00 8.46 -0.58
C PHE A 96 2.15 7.24 -0.96
N VAL A 97 0.89 7.22 -0.52
CA VAL A 97 -0.06 6.15 -0.87
C VAL A 97 -0.42 6.20 -2.36
N GLY A 98 -0.63 7.40 -2.91
CA GLY A 98 -0.88 7.58 -4.34
C GLY A 98 0.25 7.07 -5.24
N ASN A 99 1.47 7.01 -4.72
CA ASN A 99 2.66 6.49 -5.40
C ASN A 99 2.94 5.01 -5.11
N GLY A 100 1.98 4.28 -4.51
CA GLY A 100 2.05 2.82 -4.32
C GLY A 100 2.60 2.37 -2.98
N GLY A 101 2.69 3.25 -1.97
CA GLY A 101 2.97 2.86 -0.60
C GLY A 101 1.68 2.49 0.12
N PHE A 102 1.74 1.64 1.15
CA PHE A 102 0.56 1.41 2.00
C PHE A 102 0.60 2.28 3.25
N PHE A 103 -0.58 2.60 3.80
CA PHE A 103 -0.68 3.29 5.08
C PHE A 103 -1.69 2.61 6.02
N PHE A 104 -1.24 2.23 7.21
CA PHE A 104 -2.11 1.66 8.24
C PHE A 104 -2.01 2.47 9.54
N PHE A 105 -3.13 2.82 10.15
CA PHE A 105 -3.13 3.56 11.42
C PHE A 105 -3.80 2.78 12.54
N PHE A 106 -3.22 2.86 13.73
CA PHE A 106 -3.83 2.42 14.97
C PHE A 106 -4.39 3.61 15.74
N ASN A 107 -5.61 3.42 16.20
CA ASN A 107 -6.43 4.28 17.04
C ASN A 107 -6.87 5.59 16.37
N ASN A 108 -5.92 6.44 15.98
CA ASN A 108 -6.21 7.71 15.30
C ASN A 108 -5.19 8.02 14.19
N LEU A 109 -5.58 8.88 13.25
CA LEU A 109 -4.68 9.48 12.26
C LEU A 109 -3.74 10.53 12.87
N GLY A 110 -4.00 10.97 14.10
CA GLY A 110 -3.22 11.99 14.80
C GLY A 110 -3.60 13.40 14.38
N VAL A 111 -4.77 13.62 13.76
CA VAL A 111 -5.10 14.90 13.13
C VAL A 111 -6.53 15.38 13.42
N THR A 112 -6.63 16.65 13.80
CA THR A 112 -7.83 17.47 13.73
C THR A 112 -7.62 18.42 12.56
N SER A 113 -8.06 18.01 11.36
CA SER A 113 -7.88 18.79 10.13
C SER A 113 -9.19 18.85 9.36
N ASP A 114 -9.18 19.61 8.27
CA ASP A 114 -10.29 19.66 7.31
C ASP A 114 -10.60 18.25 6.79
N ILE A 115 -11.89 17.89 6.81
CA ILE A 115 -12.40 16.59 6.34
C ILE A 115 -11.90 16.24 4.93
N ARG A 116 -11.76 17.24 4.07
CA ARG A 116 -11.28 17.07 2.70
C ARG A 116 -9.86 16.54 2.69
N GLU A 117 -8.98 17.05 3.56
CA GLU A 117 -7.60 16.58 3.66
C GLU A 117 -7.52 15.18 4.27
N ILE A 118 -8.38 14.87 5.26
CA ILE A 118 -8.50 13.52 5.82
C ILE A 118 -8.96 12.54 4.73
N ASN A 119 -10.03 12.87 4.01
CA ASN A 119 -10.60 12.03 2.96
C ASN A 119 -9.69 11.92 1.73
N ASN A 120 -8.82 12.90 1.45
CA ASN A 120 -7.79 12.78 0.41
C ASN A 120 -6.82 11.61 0.68
N LEU A 121 -6.54 11.31 1.94
CA LEU A 121 -5.77 10.14 2.35
C LEU A 121 -6.65 8.89 2.45
N LEU A 122 -7.76 8.98 3.22
CA LEU A 122 -8.60 7.81 3.50
C LEU A 122 -9.14 7.17 2.22
N ASN A 123 -9.56 7.97 1.24
CA ASN A 123 -10.10 7.43 -0.02
C ASN A 123 -9.07 6.55 -0.75
N LYS A 124 -7.77 6.87 -0.64
CA LYS A 124 -6.69 6.10 -1.26
C LYS A 124 -6.45 4.76 -0.59
N ILE A 125 -6.76 4.65 0.70
CA ILE A 125 -6.73 3.40 1.47
C ILE A 125 -8.10 2.71 1.54
N GLY A 126 -9.07 3.13 0.70
CA GLY A 126 -10.37 2.45 0.54
C GLY A 126 -11.43 2.84 1.57
N MET A 127 -11.25 3.95 2.29
CA MET A 127 -12.15 4.43 3.33
C MET A 127 -12.64 5.85 3.03
N HIS A 128 -13.83 6.21 3.45
CA HIS A 128 -14.33 7.58 3.40
C HIS A 128 -15.00 7.96 4.71
N TYR A 129 -14.48 8.98 5.35
CA TYR A 129 -14.99 9.45 6.63
C TYR A 129 -16.18 10.39 6.44
N LEU A 130 -17.27 10.12 7.17
CA LEU A 130 -18.53 10.85 7.09
C LEU A 130 -18.83 11.72 8.32
N TYR A 131 -17.93 11.77 9.32
CA TYR A 131 -18.22 12.27 10.67
C TYR A 131 -19.36 11.50 11.37
N GLY A 132 -19.69 11.94 12.59
CA GLY A 132 -20.76 11.35 13.39
C GLY A 132 -20.21 10.46 14.49
N TYR A 133 -19.29 11.01 15.29
CA TYR A 133 -18.89 10.41 16.57
C TYR A 133 -20.13 10.06 17.37
N ASN A 134 -20.15 8.84 17.89
CA ASN A 134 -21.20 8.36 18.77
C ASN A 134 -20.61 7.35 19.77
N GLU A 135 -21.31 7.11 20.86
CA GLU A 135 -20.97 6.07 21.84
C GLU A 135 -22.07 5.04 21.87
N LEU A 136 -21.74 3.80 21.53
CA LEU A 136 -22.70 2.71 21.49
C LEU A 136 -22.77 2.01 22.84
N ASN A 137 -23.99 1.85 23.37
CA ASN A 137 -24.24 1.12 24.61
C ASN A 137 -24.76 -0.30 24.37
N ASN A 138 -25.48 -0.52 23.26
CA ASN A 138 -26.04 -1.80 22.86
C ASN A 138 -25.75 -2.04 21.38
N TYR A 139 -24.80 -2.92 21.08
CA TYR A 139 -24.38 -3.20 19.70
C TYR A 139 -24.02 -4.67 19.51
N GLN A 140 -24.13 -5.12 18.27
CA GLN A 140 -23.69 -6.43 17.84
C GLN A 140 -22.30 -6.33 17.21
N ILE A 141 -21.44 -7.31 17.45
CA ILE A 141 -20.09 -7.36 16.87
C ILE A 141 -20.07 -8.38 15.74
N LYS A 142 -19.67 -7.93 14.55
CA LYS A 142 -19.28 -8.80 13.44
C LYS A 142 -17.76 -8.67 13.26
N PHE A 143 -17.06 -9.78 13.26
CA PHE A 143 -15.60 -9.79 13.11
C PHE A 143 -15.12 -11.03 12.36
N ASN A 144 -14.01 -10.88 11.64
CA ASN A 144 -13.35 -11.97 10.96
C ASN A 144 -12.44 -12.72 11.93
N GLN A 145 -12.87 -13.90 12.39
CA GLN A 145 -12.16 -14.71 13.38
C GLN A 145 -10.70 -15.00 13.02
N ASP A 146 -10.36 -15.06 11.73
CA ASP A 146 -8.98 -15.34 11.30
C ASP A 146 -7.98 -14.27 11.76
N PHE A 147 -8.44 -13.04 12.00
CA PHE A 147 -7.59 -11.91 12.38
C PHE A 147 -7.59 -11.63 13.89
N PHE A 148 -8.24 -12.45 14.71
CA PHE A 148 -8.35 -12.25 16.15
C PHE A 148 -7.73 -13.40 16.94
N ILE A 149 -7.00 -13.06 18.00
CA ILE A 149 -6.47 -14.00 18.99
C ILE A 149 -7.52 -14.26 20.06
N THR A 150 -8.28 -13.22 20.39
CA THR A 150 -9.35 -13.24 21.40
C THR A 150 -10.60 -12.57 20.83
N ARG A 151 -11.78 -13.01 21.25
CA ARG A 151 -13.04 -12.40 20.84
C ARG A 151 -13.15 -10.95 21.38
N PRO A 152 -13.57 -9.98 20.55
CA PRO A 152 -13.83 -8.61 21.01
C PRO A 152 -14.90 -8.55 22.12
N SER A 153 -14.68 -7.67 23.11
CA SER A 153 -15.63 -7.44 24.22
C SER A 153 -16.82 -6.61 23.74
N THR A 154 -18.01 -6.91 24.27
CA THR A 154 -19.22 -6.08 24.13
C THR A 154 -19.51 -5.27 25.39
N LYS A 155 -18.58 -5.22 26.34
CA LYS A 155 -18.82 -4.55 27.62
C LYS A 155 -18.47 -3.07 27.52
N GLY A 156 -19.35 -2.23 28.05
CA GLY A 156 -19.13 -0.79 28.16
C GLY A 156 -19.53 0.00 26.91
N GLN A 157 -19.38 1.32 27.03
CA GLN A 157 -19.67 2.24 25.94
C GLN A 157 -18.53 2.20 24.92
N MET A 158 -18.89 2.12 23.65
CA MET A 158 -17.90 1.98 22.58
C MET A 158 -17.94 3.18 21.65
N PRO A 159 -16.88 3.99 21.58
CA PRO A 159 -16.81 5.10 20.64
C PRO A 159 -16.75 4.57 19.20
N VAL A 160 -17.55 5.17 18.33
CA VAL A 160 -17.63 4.85 16.91
C VAL A 160 -17.70 6.10 16.05
N GLU A 161 -17.29 5.95 14.81
CA GLU A 161 -17.39 6.97 13.77
C GLU A 161 -17.90 6.34 12.47
N LYS A 162 -18.56 7.14 11.62
CA LYS A 162 -19.09 6.63 10.36
C LYS A 162 -18.04 6.70 9.26
N TYR A 163 -17.82 5.55 8.63
CA TYR A 163 -17.02 5.42 7.43
C TYR A 163 -17.77 4.62 6.37
N VAL A 164 -17.56 4.98 5.10
CA VAL A 164 -17.89 4.13 3.94
C VAL A 164 -16.62 3.42 3.53
N VAL A 165 -16.70 2.11 3.28
CA VAL A 165 -15.59 1.32 2.77
C VAL A 165 -15.89 0.99 1.30
N PHE A 166 -14.97 1.32 0.39
CA PHE A 166 -15.19 1.19 -1.06
C PHE A 166 -14.86 -0.21 -1.60
N GLY A 167 -14.24 -1.06 -0.78
CA GLY A 167 -13.76 -2.39 -1.16
C GLY A 167 -14.78 -3.51 -0.96
N CYS A 168 -14.27 -4.74 -0.79
CA CYS A 168 -15.11 -5.91 -0.50
C CYS A 168 -15.47 -5.94 0.99
N ASP A 169 -16.57 -6.62 1.35
CA ASP A 169 -16.93 -6.85 2.75
C ASP A 169 -15.79 -7.52 3.56
N ASP A 170 -14.93 -8.30 2.88
CA ASP A 170 -13.75 -8.96 3.46
C ASP A 170 -12.64 -7.99 3.91
N ASP A 171 -12.68 -6.73 3.48
CA ASP A 171 -11.77 -5.68 3.94
C ASP A 171 -12.15 -5.19 5.34
N ILE A 172 -13.39 -5.43 5.81
CA ILE A 172 -13.84 -5.06 7.15
C ILE A 172 -13.59 -6.24 8.10
N LEU A 173 -12.53 -6.14 8.89
CA LEU A 173 -12.16 -7.17 9.87
C LEU A 173 -13.01 -7.11 11.14
N LEU A 174 -13.50 -5.91 11.49
CA LEU A 174 -14.35 -5.68 12.66
C LEU A 174 -15.35 -4.58 12.35
N SER A 175 -16.61 -4.81 12.71
CA SER A 175 -17.65 -3.80 12.69
C SER A 175 -18.61 -3.95 13.86
N TYR A 176 -19.14 -2.83 14.32
CA TYR A 176 -20.23 -2.79 15.29
C TYR A 176 -21.53 -2.40 14.60
N LYS A 177 -22.61 -3.13 14.89
CA LYS A 177 -23.94 -2.84 14.38
C LYS A 177 -24.83 -2.38 15.53
N SER A 178 -25.41 -1.19 15.40
CA SER A 178 -26.44 -0.66 16.30
C SER A 178 -27.63 -0.24 15.46
N GLU A 179 -28.80 -0.81 15.75
CA GLU A 179 -30.00 -0.65 14.93
C GLU A 179 -29.71 -1.01 13.46
N GLU A 180 -29.99 -0.09 12.53
CA GLU A 180 -29.71 -0.26 11.09
C GLU A 180 -28.34 0.28 10.66
N THR A 181 -27.54 0.82 11.58
CA THR A 181 -26.23 1.41 11.24
C THR A 181 -25.10 0.44 11.56
N THR A 182 -24.21 0.24 10.60
CA THR A 182 -22.96 -0.51 10.78
C THR A 182 -21.77 0.44 10.78
N TYR A 183 -20.90 0.27 11.76
CA TYR A 183 -19.71 1.08 12.00
C TYR A 183 -18.47 0.20 11.81
N PRO A 184 -17.71 0.35 10.71
CA PRO A 184 -16.47 -0.40 10.53
C PRO A 184 -15.41 0.16 11.50
N MET A 185 -14.74 -0.75 12.21
CA MET A 185 -13.78 -0.40 13.26
C MET A 185 -12.36 -0.84 12.90
N ILE A 186 -12.20 -1.96 12.21
CA ILE A 186 -10.91 -2.38 11.67
C ILE A 186 -11.10 -2.66 10.19
N ILE A 187 -10.41 -1.88 9.36
CA ILE A 187 -10.41 -1.99 7.91
C ILE A 187 -9.00 -2.38 7.47
N LEU A 188 -8.88 -3.33 6.56
CA LEU A 188 -7.63 -3.78 5.98
C LEU A 188 -7.81 -4.04 4.48
N SER A 189 -7.61 -2.98 3.70
CA SER A 189 -7.63 -2.98 2.25
C SER A 189 -6.25 -3.23 1.64
N ASP A 190 -6.22 -3.35 0.32
CA ASP A 190 -5.01 -3.53 -0.47
C ASP A 190 -4.06 -2.33 -0.46
N ASN A 191 -4.48 -1.14 -0.03
CA ASN A 191 -3.58 0.03 0.06
C ASN A 191 -3.33 0.45 1.51
N GLY A 192 -3.84 -0.31 2.48
CA GLY A 192 -3.71 0.03 3.90
C GLY A 192 -4.99 -0.15 4.68
N GLY A 193 -5.29 0.78 5.58
CA GLY A 193 -6.49 0.74 6.40
C GLY A 193 -6.26 1.34 7.77
N GLY A 194 -7.02 0.88 8.76
CA GLY A 194 -6.81 1.31 10.12
C GLY A 194 -7.66 0.55 11.13
N ALA A 195 -7.22 0.58 12.37
CA ALA A 195 -7.93 0.04 13.52
C ALA A 195 -8.32 1.21 14.44
N ILE A 196 -9.60 1.55 14.49
CA ILE A 196 -10.14 2.79 15.03
C ILE A 196 -10.47 2.62 16.52
N PHE A 197 -10.30 3.68 17.33
CA PHE A 197 -10.71 3.76 18.74
C PHE A 197 -10.41 2.52 19.60
N ASN A 198 -9.14 2.16 19.76
CA ASN A 198 -8.71 1.01 20.57
C ASN A 198 -9.47 -0.31 20.29
N SER A 199 -10.13 -0.45 19.15
CA SER A 199 -10.95 -1.63 18.79
C SER A 199 -10.16 -2.93 18.66
N PHE A 200 -8.85 -2.83 18.81
CA PHE A 200 -7.87 -3.90 18.80
C PHE A 200 -7.35 -4.26 20.22
N LEU A 201 -7.94 -3.67 21.27
CA LEU A 201 -7.64 -3.95 22.68
C LEU A 201 -8.86 -4.56 23.40
N ASP A 202 -8.60 -5.34 24.45
CA ASP A 202 -9.62 -5.74 25.43
C ASP A 202 -9.77 -4.72 26.57
N ASP A 203 -10.72 -4.98 27.46
CA ASP A 203 -11.02 -4.14 28.64
C ASP A 203 -9.82 -4.04 29.62
N SER A 204 -8.83 -4.94 29.52
CA SER A 204 -7.60 -4.93 30.32
C SER A 204 -6.43 -4.28 29.58
N GLY A 205 -6.64 -3.80 28.35
CA GLY A 205 -5.61 -3.18 27.51
C GLY A 205 -4.72 -4.18 26.76
N ASN A 206 -5.09 -5.46 26.67
CA ASN A 206 -4.33 -6.44 25.90
C ASN A 206 -4.75 -6.42 24.42
N ILE A 207 -3.78 -6.62 23.52
CA ILE A 207 -4.03 -6.75 22.08
C ILE A 207 -4.87 -8.01 21.79
N ILE A 208 -6.02 -7.82 21.14
CA ILE A 208 -6.92 -8.93 20.77
C ILE A 208 -6.79 -9.36 19.30
N ILE A 209 -6.09 -8.56 18.48
CA ILE A 209 -5.86 -8.85 17.06
C ILE A 209 -4.58 -9.64 16.82
N ASN A 210 -4.58 -10.46 15.77
CA ASN A 210 -3.40 -11.14 15.29
C ASN A 210 -2.52 -10.16 14.50
N MET A 211 -1.70 -9.39 15.22
CA MET A 211 -0.78 -8.39 14.66
C MET A 211 0.08 -8.97 13.54
N LYS A 212 0.57 -10.21 13.71
CA LYS A 212 1.37 -10.90 12.69
C LYS A 212 0.61 -11.03 11.37
N LYS A 213 -0.64 -11.47 11.39
CA LYS A 213 -1.44 -11.60 10.15
C LYS A 213 -1.69 -10.26 9.49
N ILE A 214 -2.01 -9.22 10.26
CA ILE A 214 -2.24 -7.86 9.72
C ILE A 214 -0.97 -7.34 9.04
N ILE A 215 0.17 -7.38 9.75
CA ILE A 215 1.46 -6.91 9.21
C ILE A 215 1.85 -7.72 7.97
N LEU A 216 1.73 -9.05 7.98
CA LEU A 216 2.05 -9.87 6.81
C LEU A 216 1.11 -9.61 5.63
N LYS A 217 -0.19 -9.36 5.85
CA LYS A 217 -1.11 -9.00 4.77
C LYS A 217 -0.77 -7.65 4.13
N LEU A 218 -0.36 -6.65 4.94
CA LEU A 218 0.09 -5.35 4.43
C LEU A 218 1.39 -5.44 3.62
N ILE A 219 2.32 -6.31 4.04
CA ILE A 219 3.66 -6.39 3.43
C ILE A 219 3.70 -7.36 2.24
N ASN A 220 2.82 -8.36 2.22
CA ASN A 220 2.72 -9.36 1.16
C ASN A 220 1.57 -9.10 0.19
N GLN A 221 1.32 -7.84 -0.14
CA GLN A 221 0.30 -7.50 -1.14
C GLN A 221 0.67 -8.08 -2.52
N THR A 222 -0.32 -8.69 -3.16
CA THR A 222 -0.18 -9.26 -4.51
C THR A 222 -0.27 -8.15 -5.57
N VAL A 223 0.44 -8.32 -6.68
CA VAL A 223 0.40 -7.34 -7.78
C VAL A 223 -0.95 -7.40 -8.51
N GLY A 224 -1.38 -6.26 -9.07
CA GLY A 224 -2.48 -6.20 -10.04
C GLY A 224 -3.87 -5.88 -9.51
N ILE A 225 -3.94 -5.19 -8.38
CA ILE A 225 -5.19 -4.78 -7.70
C ILE A 225 -6.04 -3.81 -8.55
N GLN A 226 -5.43 -2.97 -9.39
CA GLN A 226 -6.12 -1.86 -10.09
C GLN A 226 -6.43 -2.09 -11.57
N ASN A 227 -6.34 -3.34 -12.08
CA ASN A 227 -6.49 -3.66 -13.52
C ASN A 227 -5.75 -2.66 -14.44
N LYS A 228 -4.55 -2.24 -14.02
CA LYS A 228 -3.72 -1.24 -14.71
C LYS A 228 -2.62 -1.92 -15.52
N ALA A 229 -2.30 -1.38 -16.70
CA ALA A 229 -1.23 -1.88 -17.55
C ALA A 229 0.00 -0.95 -17.56
N LEU A 230 1.19 -1.52 -17.42
CA LEU A 230 2.45 -0.80 -17.63
C LEU A 230 3.01 -1.21 -19.00
N ILE A 231 3.20 -0.24 -19.89
CA ILE A 231 3.70 -0.48 -21.24
C ILE A 231 5.14 0.00 -21.32
N ILE A 232 6.06 -0.91 -21.63
CA ILE A 232 7.49 -0.64 -21.73
C ILE A 232 7.83 -0.32 -23.18
N LYS A 233 8.49 0.82 -23.36
CA LYS A 233 8.99 1.33 -24.64
C LYS A 233 10.46 1.74 -24.54
N THR A 234 11.09 2.11 -25.63
CA THR A 234 12.35 2.87 -25.60
C THR A 234 12.15 4.30 -26.07
N LYS A 235 13.19 5.12 -25.93
CA LYS A 235 13.23 6.46 -26.53
C LYS A 235 13.30 6.42 -28.06
N PHE A 236 13.85 5.35 -28.62
CA PHE A 236 14.13 5.22 -30.06
C PHE A 236 13.70 3.84 -30.56
N ASP A 237 12.40 3.55 -30.43
CA ASP A 237 11.82 2.32 -30.96
C ASP A 237 11.69 2.40 -32.48
N ASP A 238 11.91 1.27 -33.17
CA ASP A 238 11.64 1.17 -34.60
C ASP A 238 10.15 1.44 -34.91
N GLU A 239 9.87 1.89 -36.14
CA GLU A 239 8.53 2.28 -36.61
C GLU A 239 7.44 1.25 -36.29
N ARG A 240 7.77 -0.04 -36.37
CA ARG A 240 6.85 -1.15 -36.06
C ARG A 240 6.36 -1.12 -34.61
N PHE A 241 7.24 -0.84 -33.67
CA PHE A 241 6.91 -0.74 -32.25
C PHE A 241 6.15 0.55 -31.97
N LEU A 242 6.55 1.68 -32.55
CA LEU A 242 5.79 2.93 -32.45
C LEU A 242 4.34 2.78 -32.93
N LYS A 243 4.12 2.05 -34.02
CA LYS A 243 2.77 1.72 -34.50
C LYS A 243 1.99 0.86 -33.49
N SER A 244 2.60 -0.20 -32.97
CA SER A 244 2.00 -1.06 -31.94
C SER A 244 1.66 -0.30 -30.66
N GLN A 245 2.49 0.64 -30.23
CA GLN A 245 2.25 1.48 -29.05
C GLN A 245 1.01 2.36 -29.24
N ASN A 246 0.87 2.96 -30.43
CA ASN A 246 -0.30 3.76 -30.79
C ASN A 246 -1.58 2.92 -30.86
N GLU A 247 -1.50 1.68 -31.35
CA GLU A 247 -2.63 0.74 -31.37
C GLU A 247 -3.04 0.32 -29.96
N LEU A 248 -2.08 -0.07 -29.10
CA LEU A 248 -2.33 -0.39 -27.69
C LEU A 248 -3.00 0.78 -26.96
N LYS A 249 -2.55 2.01 -27.23
CA LYS A 249 -3.14 3.23 -26.67
C LYS A 249 -4.64 3.32 -26.99
N LYS A 250 -5.00 3.19 -28.26
CA LYS A 250 -6.41 3.23 -28.71
C LYS A 250 -7.23 2.09 -28.12
N VAL A 251 -6.69 0.87 -28.12
CA VAL A 251 -7.39 -0.31 -27.56
C VAL A 251 -7.68 -0.11 -26.08
N PHE A 252 -6.70 0.36 -25.30
CA PHE A 252 -6.89 0.59 -23.87
C PHE A 252 -7.82 1.77 -23.57
N GLU A 253 -7.79 2.83 -24.38
CA GLU A 253 -8.75 3.92 -24.31
C GLU A 253 -10.19 3.44 -24.58
N TYR A 254 -10.41 2.67 -25.65
CA TYR A 254 -11.74 2.12 -25.96
C TYR A 254 -12.22 1.11 -24.90
N ALA A 255 -11.31 0.29 -24.39
CA ALA A 255 -11.61 -0.69 -23.34
C ALA A 255 -11.68 -0.08 -21.93
N LYS A 256 -11.43 1.23 -21.77
CA LYS A 256 -11.35 1.93 -20.47
C LYS A 256 -10.37 1.27 -19.48
N ILE A 257 -9.26 0.75 -19.99
CA ILE A 257 -8.18 0.17 -19.18
C ILE A 257 -7.21 1.28 -18.81
N ASN A 258 -6.87 1.41 -17.52
CA ASN A 258 -5.85 2.36 -17.08
C ASN A 258 -4.46 1.88 -17.51
N TYR A 259 -3.64 2.77 -18.07
CA TYR A 259 -2.30 2.39 -18.51
C TYR A 259 -1.25 3.48 -18.26
N THR A 260 0.03 3.10 -18.29
CA THR A 260 1.18 4.02 -18.16
C THR A 260 2.29 3.56 -19.09
N PHE A 261 2.95 4.50 -19.77
CA PHE A 261 4.13 4.22 -20.59
C PHE A 261 5.40 4.60 -19.83
N ILE A 262 6.42 3.75 -19.91
CA ILE A 262 7.73 3.99 -19.30
C ILE A 262 8.85 3.51 -20.22
N ASN A 263 10.03 4.15 -20.15
CA ASN A 263 11.18 3.67 -20.91
C ASN A 263 11.80 2.43 -20.26
N VAL A 264 12.48 1.61 -21.04
CA VAL A 264 13.22 0.42 -20.57
C VAL A 264 14.18 0.74 -19.42
N ASP A 265 14.95 1.82 -19.55
CA ASP A 265 15.91 2.22 -18.51
C ASP A 265 15.21 2.52 -17.19
N ASP A 266 14.10 3.25 -17.25
CA ASP A 266 13.30 3.63 -16.08
C ASP A 266 12.61 2.38 -15.48
N PHE A 267 12.15 1.45 -16.32
CA PHE A 267 11.52 0.21 -15.91
C PHE A 267 12.46 -0.70 -15.11
N TYR A 268 13.71 -0.85 -15.52
CA TYR A 268 14.66 -1.67 -14.77
C TYR A 268 15.08 -1.05 -13.43
N ASN A 269 14.83 0.25 -13.25
CA ASN A 269 14.98 0.92 -11.96
C ASN A 269 13.74 0.78 -11.05
N MET A 270 12.64 0.19 -11.54
CA MET A 270 11.45 -0.07 -10.73
C MET A 270 11.69 -1.23 -9.77
N SER A 271 11.28 -1.03 -8.53
CA SER A 271 11.16 -2.08 -7.52
C SER A 271 9.86 -2.86 -7.70
N PHE A 272 9.76 -4.01 -7.04
CA PHE A 272 8.53 -4.81 -7.06
C PHE A 272 7.30 -4.03 -6.56
N ILE A 273 7.49 -3.10 -5.63
CA ILE A 273 6.42 -2.25 -5.08
C ILE A 273 5.86 -1.32 -6.15
N ASP A 274 6.73 -0.75 -6.98
CA ASP A 274 6.31 0.13 -8.08
C ASP A 274 5.50 -0.64 -9.13
N LEU A 275 5.59 -1.97 -9.13
CA LEU A 275 4.82 -2.87 -9.98
C LEU A 275 3.47 -3.30 -9.38
N LEU A 276 3.23 -3.12 -8.07
CA LEU A 276 1.98 -3.52 -7.39
C LEU A 276 0.69 -2.98 -8.05
N PRO A 277 0.63 -1.72 -8.52
CA PRO A 277 -0.58 -1.20 -9.16
C PRO A 277 -0.92 -1.92 -10.47
N TYR A 278 0.06 -2.53 -11.13
CA TYR A 278 -0.07 -3.05 -12.48
C TYR A 278 -0.44 -4.53 -12.46
N LYS A 279 -1.49 -4.89 -13.20
CA LYS A 279 -1.85 -6.29 -13.45
C LYS A 279 -1.05 -6.85 -14.63
N TYR A 280 -0.74 -5.99 -15.59
CA TYR A 280 -0.05 -6.35 -16.82
C TYR A 280 1.19 -5.48 -16.98
N ILE A 281 2.32 -6.11 -17.30
CA ILE A 281 3.48 -5.43 -17.87
C ILE A 281 3.59 -5.88 -19.32
N ILE A 282 3.60 -4.93 -20.25
CA ILE A 282 3.61 -5.18 -21.68
C ILE A 282 4.92 -4.68 -22.24
N TRP A 283 5.80 -5.60 -22.61
CA TRP A 283 7.06 -5.31 -23.27
C TRP A 283 6.79 -5.04 -24.75
N ASN A 284 6.76 -3.76 -25.14
CA ASN A 284 6.44 -3.32 -26.50
C ASN A 284 7.57 -2.45 -27.07
N THR A 285 8.75 -3.05 -27.15
CA THR A 285 9.97 -2.44 -27.63
C THR A 285 10.87 -3.47 -28.31
N ASN A 286 11.76 -3.01 -29.18
CA ASN A 286 12.83 -3.83 -29.77
C ASN A 286 14.01 -4.07 -28.81
N SER A 287 14.03 -3.46 -27.63
CA SER A 287 15.08 -3.68 -26.64
C SER A 287 15.10 -5.10 -26.10
N GLU A 288 16.31 -5.57 -25.81
CA GLU A 288 16.52 -6.87 -25.19
C GLU A 288 15.87 -6.93 -23.81
N TYR A 289 15.10 -7.98 -23.59
CA TYR A 289 14.50 -8.27 -22.31
C TYR A 289 15.47 -9.07 -21.44
N VAL A 290 15.66 -8.59 -20.21
CA VAL A 290 16.48 -9.20 -19.18
C VAL A 290 15.58 -9.52 -18.00
N GLU A 291 15.43 -10.81 -17.70
CA GLU A 291 14.62 -11.24 -16.57
C GLU A 291 15.33 -10.91 -15.25
N THR A 292 14.72 -10.02 -14.46
CA THR A 292 15.23 -9.63 -13.13
C THR A 292 14.48 -10.35 -12.01
N LYS A 293 15.07 -10.37 -10.79
CA LYS A 293 14.39 -10.87 -9.59
C LYS A 293 13.06 -10.14 -9.32
N THR A 294 13.01 -8.84 -9.61
CA THR A 294 11.80 -8.03 -9.49
C THR A 294 10.69 -8.54 -10.41
N ILE A 295 11.02 -8.85 -11.66
CA ILE A 295 10.06 -9.34 -12.65
C ILE A 295 9.61 -10.77 -12.33
N LYS A 296 10.52 -11.64 -11.88
CA LYS A 296 10.16 -12.97 -11.35
C LYS A 296 9.16 -12.85 -10.20
N ARG A 297 9.45 -11.96 -9.25
CA ARG A 297 8.56 -11.70 -8.11
C ARG A 297 7.20 -11.17 -8.58
N PHE A 298 7.18 -10.25 -9.55
CA PHE A 298 5.94 -9.75 -10.17
C PHE A 298 5.07 -10.90 -10.70
N ILE A 299 5.63 -11.78 -11.51
CA ILE A 299 4.90 -12.92 -12.09
C ILE A 299 4.42 -13.89 -11.00
N GLN A 300 5.29 -14.22 -10.04
CA GLN A 300 4.96 -15.12 -8.92
C GLN A 300 3.85 -14.59 -8.02
N ASN A 301 3.63 -13.26 -7.99
CA ASN A 301 2.59 -12.62 -7.19
C ASN A 301 1.31 -12.32 -8.01
N GLY A 302 1.14 -12.99 -9.16
CA GLY A 302 -0.11 -12.96 -9.94
C GLY A 302 -0.16 -11.89 -11.04
N GLY A 303 0.97 -11.26 -11.34
CA GLY A 303 1.12 -10.32 -12.45
C GLY A 303 1.37 -11.04 -13.76
N ALA A 304 0.93 -10.44 -14.87
CA ALA A 304 1.16 -10.99 -16.21
C ALA A 304 2.20 -10.14 -16.96
N PHE A 305 3.26 -10.80 -17.44
CA PHE A 305 4.25 -10.18 -18.31
C PHE A 305 4.02 -10.62 -19.75
N ILE A 306 3.77 -9.66 -20.65
CA ILE A 306 3.35 -9.91 -22.02
C ILE A 306 4.38 -9.32 -22.97
N PHE A 307 4.90 -10.13 -23.89
CA PHE A 307 5.71 -9.65 -25.00
C PHE A 307 4.81 -9.29 -26.17
N ALA A 308 4.68 -8.00 -26.44
CA ALA A 308 3.90 -7.50 -27.56
C ALA A 308 4.84 -7.17 -28.72
N THR A 309 4.99 -8.08 -29.66
CA THR A 309 5.85 -7.87 -30.85
C THR A 309 5.14 -8.02 -32.20
N PHE A 310 3.86 -8.42 -32.26
CA PHE A 310 3.14 -8.55 -33.55
C PHE A 310 1.63 -8.32 -33.46
N LEU A 311 1.12 -7.29 -34.16
CA LEU A 311 -0.30 -7.13 -34.57
C LEU A 311 -0.42 -7.00 -36.11
N SER A 312 0.40 -7.73 -36.88
CA SER A 312 0.29 -7.73 -38.34
C SER A 312 0.41 -9.13 -38.95
N LYS A 313 -0.72 -9.83 -38.98
CA LYS A 313 -1.20 -10.68 -40.11
C LYS A 313 -2.56 -11.30 -39.74
N ILE A 314 -3.65 -10.54 -39.92
CA ILE A 314 -4.87 -11.16 -40.43
C ILE A 314 -4.69 -11.15 -41.94
N GLN A 315 -4.14 -12.25 -42.48
CA GLN A 315 -4.31 -12.52 -43.89
C GLN A 315 -5.81 -12.62 -44.14
N ARG A 316 -6.32 -11.75 -45.03
CA ARG A 316 -7.52 -12.07 -45.78
C ARG A 316 -7.26 -13.41 -46.45
N THR A 317 -7.79 -14.49 -45.87
CA THR A 317 -8.13 -15.66 -46.65
C THR A 317 -9.34 -15.23 -47.45
N GLU A 318 -9.09 -14.89 -48.71
CA GLU A 318 -10.13 -14.83 -49.71
C GLU A 318 -10.89 -16.16 -49.66
N ILE A 319 -12.20 -16.05 -49.45
CA ILE A 319 -13.14 -17.12 -49.69
C ILE A 319 -13.12 -17.36 -51.20
N LEU A 320 -12.59 -18.51 -51.60
CA LEU A 320 -13.16 -19.38 -52.63
C LEU A 320 -12.98 -20.83 -52.19
#